data_AF-A0A0K8T1N6-F1
#
_entry.id   AF-A0A0K8T1N6-F1
#
_cell.length_a   1.000
_cell.length_b   1.000
_cell.length_c   1.000
_cell.angle_alpha   90.00
_cell.angle_beta   90.00
_cell.angle_gamma   90.00
#
_symmetry.space_group_name_H-M   'P 1'
#
loop_
_entity.id
_entity.type
_entity.pdbx_description
1 polymer ?
#
loop_
_entity_poly.entity_id
_entity_poly.type
_entity_poly.pdbx_seq_one_letter_code
_entity_poly.pdbx_strand_id
1 'polypeptide(L)'
;PDAYWGVIYNLCEKYGLNYLHGSWWPCLEDLFEENVPVYRFLQRPGDLVWVNSGCVHWVQAVGWCNNIAWNVGPLTARQYQLGIERYEWNKLQSFKSIVPMVHLSWNLARNIKVSDPKLFELIKNCLLRTLKHCAIVLEFVKSKGVEVRFHGRGKNEASHYCGQCEVEVFNILFIREQEKRHIVHCLDCAKKQTPSLEGFVCLEEYRMSELMEVFDNFSIHPVQSPSGSTA
;
A
#
# COMPACT_ATOMS: atom_id res chain seq x y z
N PRO A 1 -1.24 -17.05 12.77
CA PRO A 1 -2.04 -16.92 11.52
C PRO A 1 -2.56 -15.49 11.36
N ASP A 2 -2.80 -15.01 10.15
CA ASP A 2 -3.29 -13.65 9.89
C ASP A 2 -4.68 -13.41 10.48
N ALA A 3 -5.58 -14.39 10.42
CA ALA A 3 -6.97 -14.25 10.91
C ALA A 3 -7.10 -13.77 12.38
N TYR A 4 -6.07 -13.95 13.20
CA TYR A 4 -6.08 -13.58 14.63
C TYR A 4 -5.43 -12.21 14.91
N TRP A 5 -5.03 -11.45 13.88
CA TRP A 5 -4.39 -10.15 14.08
C TRP A 5 -5.28 -9.18 14.88
N GLY A 6 -6.61 -9.25 14.71
CA GLY A 6 -7.58 -8.43 15.45
C GLY A 6 -7.66 -8.77 16.94
N VAL A 7 -7.50 -10.05 17.30
CA VAL A 7 -7.44 -10.48 18.72
C VAL A 7 -6.17 -9.94 19.37
N ILE A 8 -5.04 -10.06 18.68
CA ILE A 8 -3.75 -9.55 19.16
C ILE A 8 -3.79 -8.01 19.26
N TYR A 9 -4.42 -7.33 18.30
CA TYR A 9 -4.68 -5.90 18.36
C TYR A 9 -5.46 -5.52 19.63
N ASN A 10 -6.56 -6.22 19.92
CA ASN A 10 -7.36 -5.96 21.12
C ASN A 10 -6.57 -6.20 22.42
N LEU A 11 -5.69 -7.21 22.46
CA LEU A 11 -4.79 -7.44 23.58
C LEU A 11 -3.80 -6.29 23.76
N CYS A 12 -3.22 -5.76 22.68
CA CYS A 12 -2.38 -4.57 22.76
C CYS A 12 -3.15 -3.39 23.38
N GLU A 13 -4.35 -3.10 22.88
CA GLU A 13 -5.17 -1.99 23.38
C GLU A 13 -5.55 -2.18 24.87
N LYS A 14 -5.90 -3.42 25.27
CA LYS A 14 -6.20 -3.78 26.67
C LYS A 14 -5.06 -3.41 27.62
N TYR A 15 -3.81 -3.55 27.17
CA TYR A 15 -2.62 -3.21 27.94
C TYR A 15 -2.10 -1.78 27.69
N GLY A 16 -2.85 -0.94 26.98
CA GLY A 16 -2.44 0.44 26.66
C GLY A 16 -1.26 0.51 25.68
N LEU A 17 -1.06 -0.53 24.88
CA LEU A 17 -0.01 -0.63 23.87
C LEU A 17 -0.60 -0.40 22.48
N ASN A 18 0.12 0.30 21.62
CA ASN A 18 -0.28 0.45 20.22
C ASN A 18 0.21 -0.75 19.40
N TYR A 19 -0.69 -1.43 18.69
CA TYR A 19 -0.34 -2.61 17.88
C TYR A 19 0.64 -2.31 16.72
N LEU A 20 0.52 -1.16 16.05
CA LEU A 20 1.30 -0.81 14.85
C LEU A 20 2.61 -0.07 15.18
N HIS A 21 2.58 0.82 16.18
CA HIS A 21 3.72 1.67 16.56
C HIS A 21 4.46 1.16 17.81
N GLY A 22 3.82 0.30 18.61
CA GLY A 22 4.35 -0.13 19.88
C GLY A 22 5.39 -1.24 19.77
N SER A 23 6.19 -1.36 20.83
CA SER A 23 7.06 -2.52 21.05
C SER A 23 6.38 -3.42 22.08
N TRP A 24 5.93 -4.60 21.64
CA TRP A 24 5.19 -5.53 22.48
C TRP A 24 5.70 -6.96 22.29
N TRP A 25 5.61 -7.76 23.36
CA TRP A 25 5.90 -9.19 23.35
C TRP A 25 4.70 -9.93 23.95
N PRO A 26 4.04 -10.83 23.22
CA PRO A 26 2.80 -11.41 23.68
C PRO A 26 3.02 -12.40 24.83
N CYS A 27 2.12 -12.35 25.81
CA CYS A 27 1.95 -13.36 26.85
C CYS A 27 1.32 -14.62 26.24
N LEU A 28 1.94 -15.80 26.39
CA LEU A 28 1.43 -17.02 25.77
C LEU A 28 0.16 -17.52 26.46
N GLU A 29 0.05 -17.27 27.76
CA GLU A 29 -1.13 -17.57 28.57
C GLU A 29 -2.34 -16.77 28.06
N ASP A 30 -2.20 -15.46 27.82
CA ASP A 30 -3.27 -14.62 27.27
C ASP A 30 -3.71 -15.11 25.88
N LEU A 31 -2.75 -15.45 25.01
CA LEU A 31 -3.07 -15.98 23.68
C LEU A 31 -3.81 -17.33 23.77
N PHE A 32 -3.47 -18.16 24.75
CA PHE A 32 -4.15 -19.41 25.00
C PHE A 32 -5.58 -19.20 25.51
N GLU A 33 -5.78 -18.28 26.46
CA GLU A 33 -7.11 -17.90 26.97
C GLU A 33 -8.02 -17.35 25.86
N GLU A 34 -7.46 -16.58 24.92
CA GLU A 34 -8.15 -16.05 23.75
C GLU A 34 -8.26 -17.05 22.58
N ASN A 35 -7.88 -18.33 22.79
CA ASN A 35 -7.92 -19.40 21.79
C ASN A 35 -7.15 -19.07 20.49
N VAL A 36 -6.05 -18.34 20.60
CA VAL A 36 -5.18 -17.99 19.49
C VAL A 36 -4.14 -19.10 19.27
N PRO A 37 -4.13 -19.79 18.11
CA PRO A 37 -3.14 -20.83 17.84
C PRO A 37 -1.76 -20.22 17.61
N VAL A 38 -0.77 -20.69 18.37
CA VAL A 38 0.63 -20.26 18.28
C VAL A 38 1.49 -21.37 17.69
N TYR A 39 2.18 -21.05 16.60
CA TYR A 39 3.19 -21.93 16.00
C TYR A 39 4.56 -21.58 16.59
N ARG A 40 5.23 -22.55 17.21
CA ARG A 40 6.53 -22.36 17.85
C ARG A 40 7.53 -23.39 17.33
N PHE A 41 8.66 -22.93 16.83
CA PHE A 41 9.72 -23.79 16.30
C PHE A 41 11.09 -23.15 16.46
N LEU A 42 12.15 -23.93 16.25
CA LEU A 42 13.54 -23.47 16.20
C LEU A 42 13.98 -23.41 14.73
N GLN A 43 14.51 -22.26 14.30
CA GLN A 43 15.20 -22.10 13.02
C GLN A 43 16.69 -22.40 13.24
N ARG A 44 17.22 -23.43 12.59
CA ARG A 44 18.64 -23.79 12.66
C ARG A 44 19.45 -23.03 11.60
N PRO A 45 20.79 -22.96 11.73
CA PRO A 45 21.63 -22.40 10.68
C PRO A 45 21.38 -23.08 9.33
N GLY A 46 21.09 -22.28 8.30
CA GLY A 46 20.76 -22.76 6.95
C GLY A 46 19.26 -22.94 6.68
N ASP A 47 18.40 -22.95 7.70
CA ASP A 47 16.96 -23.04 7.51
C ASP A 47 16.40 -21.71 6.96
N LEU A 48 15.50 -21.80 5.98
CA LEU A 48 14.74 -20.67 5.46
C LEU A 48 13.32 -20.68 6.03
N VAL A 49 12.89 -19.54 6.57
CA VAL A 49 11.52 -19.35 7.08
C VAL A 49 10.73 -18.50 6.10
N TRP A 50 9.63 -19.05 5.59
CA TRP A 50 8.65 -18.31 4.79
C TRP A 50 7.51 -17.81 5.70
N VAL A 51 7.48 -16.50 5.94
CA VAL A 51 6.38 -15.86 6.67
C VAL A 51 5.31 -15.43 5.67
N ASN A 52 4.16 -16.11 5.69
CA ASN A 52 3.09 -15.85 4.74
C ASN A 52 2.38 -14.50 5.00
N SER A 53 1.67 -13.97 3.99
CA SER A 53 1.04 -12.65 4.03
C SER A 53 0.15 -12.47 5.25
N GLY A 54 0.37 -11.38 6.00
CA GLY A 54 -0.42 -11.01 7.18
C GLY A 54 -0.10 -11.78 8.47
N CYS A 55 0.83 -12.74 8.44
CA CYS A 55 1.15 -13.55 9.61
C CYS A 55 1.80 -12.69 10.72
N VAL A 56 1.13 -12.59 11.86
CA VAL A 56 1.70 -11.98 13.07
C VAL A 56 2.77 -12.91 13.64
N HIS A 57 3.96 -12.38 13.89
CA HIS A 57 5.10 -13.15 14.37
C HIS A 57 6.05 -12.29 15.21
N TRP A 58 6.81 -12.95 16.08
CA TRP A 58 7.87 -12.39 16.91
C TRP A 58 8.99 -13.43 17.01
N VAL A 59 10.22 -12.99 17.22
CA VAL A 59 11.41 -13.85 17.13
C VAL A 59 12.38 -13.50 18.25
N GLN A 60 13.06 -14.51 18.79
CA GLN A 60 14.18 -14.34 19.72
C GLN A 60 15.38 -15.18 19.26
N ALA A 61 16.58 -14.65 19.45
CA ALA A 61 17.81 -15.43 19.31
C ALA A 61 18.02 -16.28 20.57
N VAL A 62 18.26 -17.59 20.39
CA VAL A 62 18.59 -18.50 21.50
C VAL A 62 20.10 -18.54 21.77
N GLY A 63 20.91 -18.29 20.76
CA GLY A 63 22.37 -18.18 20.85
C GLY A 63 22.89 -17.06 19.94
N TRP A 64 24.20 -17.01 19.72
CA TRP A 64 24.80 -16.03 18.82
C TRP A 64 24.60 -16.43 17.36
N CYS A 65 23.88 -15.60 16.61
CA CYS A 65 23.59 -15.84 15.21
C CYS A 65 23.46 -14.53 14.43
N ASN A 66 23.56 -14.64 13.12
CA ASN A 66 23.25 -13.58 12.17
C ASN A 66 22.09 -14.05 11.28
N ASN A 67 21.22 -13.12 10.88
CA ASN A 67 20.11 -13.40 9.99
C ASN A 67 20.07 -12.35 8.87
N ILE A 68 19.61 -12.77 7.69
CA ILE A 68 19.25 -11.88 6.59
C ILE A 68 17.76 -12.06 6.29
N ALA A 69 17.08 -10.97 5.96
CA ALA A 69 15.65 -10.98 5.68
C ALA A 69 15.30 -9.94 4.61
N TRP A 70 14.29 -10.25 3.82
CA TRP A 70 13.67 -9.33 2.86
C TRP A 70 12.20 -9.73 2.66
N ASN A 71 11.43 -8.81 2.10
CA ASN A 71 10.02 -9.07 1.76
C ASN A 71 9.88 -9.42 0.28
N VAL A 72 8.92 -10.28 -0.02
CA VAL A 72 8.48 -10.58 -1.38
C VAL A 72 6.96 -10.52 -1.44
N GLY A 73 6.42 -10.12 -2.60
CA GLY A 73 4.98 -10.07 -2.84
C GLY A 73 4.58 -11.01 -3.96
N PRO A 74 4.20 -12.27 -3.67
CA PRO A 74 3.69 -13.18 -4.69
C PRO A 74 2.49 -12.59 -5.43
N LEU A 75 2.43 -12.75 -6.75
CA LEU A 75 1.32 -12.30 -7.60
C LEU A 75 0.08 -13.19 -7.41
N THR A 76 -0.57 -13.06 -6.27
CA THR A 76 -1.77 -13.80 -5.88
C THR A 76 -2.84 -12.84 -5.40
N ALA A 77 -4.13 -13.18 -5.62
CA ALA A 77 -5.23 -12.36 -5.11
C ALA A 77 -5.15 -12.14 -3.60
N ARG A 78 -4.75 -13.17 -2.83
CA ARG A 78 -4.63 -13.09 -1.37
C ARG A 78 -3.58 -12.08 -0.92
N GLN A 79 -2.38 -12.13 -1.51
CA GLN A 79 -1.30 -11.19 -1.18
C GLN A 79 -1.70 -9.74 -1.47
N TYR A 80 -2.33 -9.52 -2.63
CA TYR A 80 -2.78 -8.18 -3.02
C TYR A 80 -3.93 -7.69 -2.13
N GLN A 81 -4.91 -8.55 -1.83
CA GLN A 81 -6.03 -8.25 -0.95
C GLN A 81 -5.56 -7.83 0.45
N LEU A 82 -4.70 -8.62 1.11
CA LEU A 82 -4.17 -8.27 2.42
C LEU A 82 -3.30 -7.00 2.38
N GLY A 83 -2.58 -6.78 1.27
CA GLY A 83 -1.80 -5.56 1.05
C GLY A 83 -2.68 -4.31 0.99
N ILE A 84 -3.77 -4.33 0.21
CA ILE A 84 -4.66 -3.18 0.07
C ILE A 84 -5.51 -2.96 1.33
N GLU A 85 -5.95 -4.02 2.00
CA GLU A 85 -6.66 -3.93 3.29
C GLU A 85 -5.78 -3.28 4.36
N ARG A 86 -4.51 -3.71 4.48
CA ARG A 86 -3.57 -3.08 5.39
C ARG A 86 -3.28 -1.62 5.01
N TYR A 87 -3.16 -1.33 3.72
CA TYR A 87 -2.93 0.04 3.25
C TYR A 87 -4.06 1.00 3.63
N GLU A 88 -5.32 0.56 3.50
CA GLU A 88 -6.48 1.36 3.92
C GLU A 88 -6.59 1.45 5.46
N TRP A 89 -6.32 0.35 6.19
CA TRP A 89 -6.28 0.38 7.66
C TRP A 89 -5.21 1.34 8.19
N ASN A 90 -4.02 1.33 7.57
CA ASN A 90 -2.93 2.24 7.93
C ASN A 90 -3.35 3.71 7.78
N LYS A 91 -4.07 4.07 6.71
CA LYS A 91 -4.61 5.44 6.57
C LYS A 91 -5.52 5.82 7.74
N LEU A 92 -6.42 4.92 8.14
CA LEU A 92 -7.32 5.15 9.27
C LEU A 92 -6.55 5.34 10.58
N GLN A 93 -5.47 4.58 10.77
CA GLN A 93 -4.61 4.63 11.95
C GLN A 93 -3.53 5.73 11.88
N SER A 94 -3.52 6.58 10.85
CA SER A 94 -2.46 7.55 10.60
C SER A 94 -1.05 6.94 10.59
N PHE A 95 -0.92 5.72 10.06
CA PHE A 95 0.32 4.98 9.92
C PHE A 95 0.81 5.03 8.46
N LYS A 96 2.10 5.32 8.25
CA LYS A 96 2.68 5.36 6.89
C LYS A 96 2.75 3.97 6.27
N SER A 97 2.09 3.80 5.13
CA SER A 97 2.27 2.59 4.30
C SER A 97 3.57 2.68 3.50
N ILE A 98 4.58 1.89 3.90
CA ILE A 98 5.90 1.85 3.24
C ILE A 98 5.79 1.37 1.80
N VAL A 99 4.83 0.48 1.50
CA VAL A 99 4.50 0.08 0.13
C VAL A 99 3.42 1.02 -0.41
N PRO A 100 3.71 1.82 -1.46
CA PRO A 100 2.75 2.71 -2.10
C PRO A 100 1.80 1.89 -2.98
N MET A 101 0.73 1.37 -2.37
CA MET A 101 -0.13 0.39 -3.03
C MET A 101 -0.82 0.95 -4.28
N VAL A 102 -1.15 2.24 -4.33
CA VAL A 102 -1.76 2.82 -5.54
C VAL A 102 -0.74 2.84 -6.67
N HIS A 103 0.44 3.40 -6.44
CA HIS A 103 1.53 3.43 -7.42
C HIS A 103 1.91 2.02 -7.91
N LEU A 104 2.04 1.06 -6.98
CA LEU A 104 2.31 -0.33 -7.30
C LEU A 104 1.21 -0.92 -8.21
N SER A 105 -0.06 -0.66 -7.91
CA SER A 105 -1.18 -1.19 -8.69
C SER A 105 -1.18 -0.69 -10.14
N TRP A 106 -0.91 0.60 -10.34
CA TRP A 106 -0.74 1.17 -11.68
C TRP A 106 0.46 0.57 -12.42
N ASN A 107 1.56 0.30 -11.72
CA ASN A 107 2.71 -0.38 -12.32
C ASN A 107 2.45 -1.85 -12.64
N LEU A 108 1.70 -2.58 -11.81
CA LEU A 108 1.26 -3.94 -12.12
C LEU A 108 0.42 -3.95 -13.39
N ALA A 109 -0.53 -3.02 -13.51
CA ALA A 109 -1.39 -2.89 -14.69
C ALA A 109 -0.62 -2.60 -15.98
N ARG A 110 0.45 -1.80 -15.91
CA ARG A 110 1.32 -1.47 -17.05
C ARG A 110 2.20 -2.65 -17.50
N ASN A 111 2.68 -3.44 -16.55
CA ASN A 111 3.83 -4.32 -16.80
C ASN A 111 3.50 -5.82 -16.73
N ILE A 112 2.38 -6.20 -16.12
CA ILE A 112 2.07 -7.61 -15.81
C ILE A 112 0.76 -8.04 -16.47
N LYS A 113 0.84 -9.18 -17.16
CA LYS A 113 -0.33 -9.91 -17.64
C LYS A 113 -0.91 -10.75 -16.50
N VAL A 114 -2.14 -10.50 -16.11
CA VAL A 114 -2.81 -11.22 -15.03
C VAL A 114 -3.81 -12.22 -15.59
N SER A 115 -3.69 -13.48 -15.18
CA SER A 115 -4.62 -14.56 -15.57
C SER A 115 -5.56 -15.00 -14.46
N ASP A 116 -5.23 -14.72 -13.19
CA ASP A 116 -6.11 -14.98 -12.05
C ASP A 116 -7.26 -13.95 -12.04
N PRO A 117 -8.52 -14.37 -12.25
CA PRO A 117 -9.66 -13.44 -12.31
C PRO A 117 -9.82 -12.61 -11.03
N LYS A 118 -9.59 -13.21 -9.86
CA LYS A 118 -9.78 -12.50 -8.59
C LYS A 118 -8.71 -11.43 -8.39
N LEU A 119 -7.46 -11.73 -8.73
CA LEU A 119 -6.38 -10.73 -8.68
C LEU A 119 -6.63 -9.61 -9.69
N PHE A 120 -7.07 -9.96 -10.91
CA PHE A 120 -7.42 -8.98 -11.94
C PHE A 120 -8.49 -8.01 -11.45
N GLU A 121 -9.60 -8.51 -10.90
CA GLU A 121 -10.68 -7.69 -10.37
C GLU A 121 -10.21 -6.75 -9.25
N LEU A 122 -9.41 -7.25 -8.31
CA LEU A 122 -8.88 -6.45 -7.20
C LEU A 122 -7.99 -5.30 -7.70
N ILE A 123 -7.11 -5.56 -8.67
CA ILE A 123 -6.26 -4.53 -9.27
C ILE A 123 -7.14 -3.54 -10.06
N LYS A 124 -8.00 -4.04 -10.95
CA LYS A 124 -8.88 -3.21 -11.80
C LYS A 124 -9.77 -2.28 -10.97
N ASN A 125 -10.31 -2.77 -9.85
CA ASN A 125 -11.09 -1.96 -8.92
C ASN A 125 -10.27 -0.86 -8.24
N CYS A 126 -9.01 -1.14 -7.88
CA CYS A 126 -8.10 -0.11 -7.36
C CYS A 126 -7.81 0.98 -8.41
N LEU A 127 -7.53 0.57 -9.65
CA LEU A 127 -7.33 1.52 -10.76
C LEU A 127 -8.58 2.38 -10.99
N LEU A 128 -9.77 1.78 -11.04
CA LEU A 128 -11.03 2.51 -11.25
C LEU A 128 -11.26 3.55 -10.15
N ARG A 129 -11.11 3.16 -8.88
CA ARG A 129 -11.29 4.06 -7.72
C ARG A 129 -10.30 5.22 -7.77
N THR A 130 -9.04 4.94 -8.08
CA THR A 130 -7.97 5.95 -8.07
C THR A 130 -8.02 6.86 -9.30
N LEU A 131 -8.42 6.34 -10.46
CA LEU A 131 -8.69 7.12 -11.67
C LEU A 131 -9.87 8.09 -11.45
N LYS A 132 -10.98 7.60 -10.88
CA LYS A 132 -12.13 8.43 -10.50
C LYS A 132 -11.73 9.51 -9.50
N HIS A 133 -10.95 9.15 -8.48
CA HIS A 133 -10.43 10.11 -7.51
C HIS A 133 -9.60 11.20 -8.20
N CYS A 134 -8.67 10.84 -9.09
CA CYS A 134 -7.88 11.83 -9.83
C CYS A 134 -8.77 12.79 -10.64
N ALA A 135 -9.75 12.27 -11.37
CA ALA A 135 -10.67 13.09 -12.16
C ALA A 135 -11.43 14.11 -11.29
N ILE A 136 -12.01 13.67 -10.17
CA ILE A 136 -12.76 14.53 -9.24
C ILE A 136 -11.85 15.59 -8.61
N VAL A 137 -10.64 15.22 -8.20
CA VAL A 137 -9.70 16.17 -7.60
C VAL A 137 -9.28 17.23 -8.62
N LEU A 138 -8.97 16.86 -9.87
CA LEU A 138 -8.63 17.83 -10.91
C LEU A 138 -9.78 18.79 -11.20
N GLU A 139 -11.02 18.29 -11.25
CA GLU A 139 -12.21 19.14 -11.42
C GLU A 139 -12.40 20.09 -10.24
N PHE A 140 -12.22 19.61 -9.01
CA PHE A 140 -12.25 20.44 -7.81
C PHE A 140 -11.18 21.54 -7.85
N VAL A 141 -9.93 21.20 -8.18
CA VAL A 141 -8.82 22.17 -8.27
C VAL A 141 -9.12 23.24 -9.33
N LYS A 142 -9.61 22.84 -10.51
CA LYS A 142 -10.06 23.76 -11.56
C LYS A 142 -11.19 24.67 -11.09
N SER A 143 -12.17 24.14 -10.34
CA SER A 143 -13.27 24.93 -9.77
C SER A 143 -12.82 26.00 -8.77
N LYS A 144 -11.63 25.84 -8.18
CA LYS A 144 -10.99 26.81 -7.28
C LYS A 144 -10.07 27.80 -8.01
N GLY A 145 -9.94 27.69 -9.33
CA GLY A 145 -9.05 28.56 -10.12
C GLY A 145 -7.57 28.31 -9.87
N VAL A 146 -7.21 27.16 -9.28
CA VAL A 146 -5.81 26.80 -9.04
C VAL A 146 -5.20 26.20 -10.31
N GLU A 147 -4.03 26.68 -10.68
CA GLU A 147 -3.27 26.18 -11.83
C GLU A 147 -2.83 24.74 -11.60
N VAL A 148 -3.13 23.87 -12.56
CA VAL A 148 -2.61 22.50 -12.63
C VAL A 148 -1.46 22.48 -13.63
N ARG A 149 -0.24 22.24 -13.15
CA ARG A 149 0.95 22.10 -13.98
C ARG A 149 1.28 20.64 -14.18
N PHE A 150 1.52 20.24 -15.43
CA PHE A 150 2.06 18.92 -15.69
C PHE A 150 3.53 18.89 -15.25
N HIS A 151 3.83 18.07 -14.26
CA HIS A 151 5.19 17.86 -13.74
C HIS A 151 5.86 16.68 -14.44
N GLY A 152 5.08 15.67 -14.81
CA GLY A 152 5.61 14.39 -15.23
C GLY A 152 6.22 13.62 -14.06
N ARG A 153 6.83 12.48 -14.37
CA ARG A 153 7.56 11.66 -13.39
C ARG A 153 8.87 11.15 -13.98
N GLY A 154 9.94 11.28 -13.23
CA GLY A 154 11.27 10.79 -13.60
C GLY A 154 11.37 9.27 -13.54
N LYS A 155 12.31 8.70 -14.30
CA LYS A 155 12.65 7.27 -14.20
C LYS A 155 13.20 6.99 -12.79
N ASN A 156 12.67 5.95 -12.14
CA ASN A 156 13.01 5.55 -10.76
C ASN A 156 12.68 6.59 -9.68
N GLU A 157 11.80 7.55 -9.97
CA GLU A 157 11.33 8.49 -8.95
C GLU A 157 10.49 7.75 -7.90
N ALA A 158 10.79 8.01 -6.62
CA ALA A 158 10.08 7.44 -5.48
C ALA A 158 8.62 7.91 -5.43
N SER A 159 7.73 7.12 -4.82
CA SER A 159 6.35 7.55 -4.58
C SER A 159 6.31 8.67 -3.53
N HIS A 160 5.46 9.66 -3.78
CA HIS A 160 5.31 10.82 -2.91
C HIS A 160 4.35 10.51 -1.76
N TYR A 161 4.62 11.11 -0.61
CA TYR A 161 3.81 11.00 0.59
C TYR A 161 3.54 12.39 1.14
N CYS A 162 2.38 12.58 1.76
CA CYS A 162 2.02 13.84 2.39
C CYS A 162 2.98 14.14 3.55
N GLY A 163 3.62 15.31 3.54
CA GLY A 163 4.54 15.73 4.60
C GLY A 163 3.89 15.94 5.97
N GLN A 164 2.55 15.92 6.05
CA GLN A 164 1.81 16.11 7.30
C GLN A 164 1.23 14.81 7.88
N CYS A 165 0.64 13.96 7.04
CA CYS A 165 -0.08 12.75 7.51
C CYS A 165 0.45 11.45 6.90
N GLU A 166 1.53 11.52 6.12
CA GLU A 166 2.25 10.38 5.56
C GLU A 166 1.41 9.43 4.68
N VAL A 167 0.22 9.84 4.24
CA VAL A 167 -0.53 9.10 3.23
C VAL A 167 0.16 9.21 1.86
N GLU A 168 0.12 8.14 1.08
CA GLU A 168 0.57 8.16 -0.31
C GLU A 168 -0.22 9.22 -1.10
N VAL A 169 0.48 10.05 -1.86
CA VAL A 169 -0.11 11.05 -2.75
C VAL A 169 0.20 10.62 -4.19
N PHE A 170 -0.80 10.05 -4.85
CA PHE A 170 -0.66 9.54 -6.21
C PHE A 170 -1.17 10.56 -7.23
N ASN A 171 -0.37 10.81 -8.25
CA ASN A 171 -0.65 11.64 -9.43
C ASN A 171 -0.80 13.15 -9.17
N ILE A 172 -1.65 13.55 -8.23
CA ILE A 172 -2.02 14.95 -8.00
C ILE A 172 -1.37 15.43 -6.71
N LEU A 173 -0.30 16.19 -6.85
CA LEU A 173 0.53 16.67 -5.73
C LEU A 173 0.21 18.13 -5.44
N PHE A 174 0.07 18.49 -4.17
CA PHE A 174 -0.09 19.88 -3.74
C PHE A 174 1.21 20.37 -3.11
N ILE A 175 1.79 21.45 -3.64
CA ILE A 175 3.00 22.08 -3.09
C ILE A 175 2.75 23.58 -2.87
N ARG A 176 3.54 24.23 -2.02
CA ARG A 176 3.54 25.68 -1.85
C ARG A 176 4.76 26.30 -2.53
N GLU A 177 4.57 27.30 -3.39
CA GLU A 177 5.69 27.96 -4.10
C GLU A 177 6.68 28.65 -3.15
N GLN A 178 6.19 29.11 -1.99
CA GLN A 178 6.98 29.86 -1.02
C GLN A 178 7.90 28.97 -0.16
N GLU A 179 7.72 27.65 -0.20
CA GLU A 179 8.53 26.73 0.61
C GLU A 179 9.85 26.39 -0.09
N LYS A 180 10.97 26.66 0.59
CA LYS A 180 12.33 26.36 0.11
C LYS A 180 12.55 24.88 -0.23
N ARG A 181 11.76 23.99 0.37
CA ARG A 181 11.69 22.57 0.04
C ARG A 181 10.27 22.32 -0.47
N HIS A 182 10.13 21.75 -1.66
CA HIS A 182 8.83 21.39 -2.20
C HIS A 182 8.26 20.20 -1.40
N ILE A 183 7.59 20.49 -0.28
CA ILE A 183 6.91 19.49 0.53
C ILE A 183 5.59 19.16 -0.14
N VAL A 184 5.35 17.87 -0.40
CA VAL A 184 4.10 17.38 -0.98
C VAL A 184 3.03 17.29 0.10
N HIS A 185 1.83 17.76 -0.21
CA HIS A 185 0.63 17.59 0.60
C HIS A 185 -0.43 16.78 -0.15
N CYS A 186 -1.22 15.99 0.60
CA CYS A 186 -2.48 15.46 0.08
C CYS A 186 -3.57 16.54 0.05
N LEU A 187 -4.63 16.31 -0.71
CA LEU A 187 -5.76 17.24 -0.82
C LEU A 187 -6.35 17.61 0.55
N ASP A 188 -6.55 16.64 1.44
CA ASP A 188 -7.17 16.90 2.74
C ASP A 188 -6.31 17.81 3.62
N CYS A 189 -4.99 17.59 3.66
CA CYS A 189 -4.09 18.46 4.40
C CYS A 189 -3.98 19.85 3.77
N ALA A 190 -3.96 19.94 2.43
CA ALA A 190 -3.98 21.23 1.74
C ALA A 190 -5.26 22.02 2.08
N LYS A 191 -6.43 21.38 2.02
CA LYS A 191 -7.73 21.99 2.37
C LYS A 191 -7.85 22.38 3.83
N LYS A 192 -7.28 21.60 4.76
CA LYS A 192 -7.27 21.94 6.19
C LYS A 192 -6.50 23.22 6.46
N GLN A 193 -5.44 23.48 5.70
CA GLN A 193 -4.69 24.73 5.80
C GLN A 193 -5.39 25.87 5.08
N THR A 194 -5.86 25.63 3.86
CA THR A 194 -6.49 26.64 3.03
C THR A 194 -7.62 26.02 2.19
N PRO A 195 -8.90 26.18 2.58
CA PRO A 195 -10.03 25.54 1.89
C PRO A 195 -10.22 25.93 0.43
N SER A 196 -9.77 27.13 0.04
CA SER A 196 -9.74 27.62 -1.34
C SER A 196 -8.54 27.12 -2.14
N LEU A 197 -7.59 26.43 -1.50
CA LEU A 197 -6.28 26.05 -2.05
C LEU A 197 -5.39 27.25 -2.47
N GLU A 198 -5.69 28.46 -1.97
CA GLU A 198 -4.88 29.65 -2.22
C GLU A 198 -3.42 29.45 -1.74
N GLY A 199 -2.46 29.83 -2.58
CA GLY A 199 -1.02 29.64 -2.32
C GLY A 199 -0.49 28.22 -2.59
N PHE A 200 -1.35 27.27 -2.96
CA PHE A 200 -0.93 25.96 -3.46
C PHE A 200 -0.81 25.97 -4.99
N VAL A 201 0.18 25.23 -5.49
CA VAL A 201 0.28 24.79 -6.88
C VAL A 201 -0.02 23.30 -6.94
N CYS A 202 -0.83 22.92 -7.92
CA CYS A 202 -1.17 21.54 -8.19
C CYS A 202 -0.26 20.99 -9.28
N LEU A 203 0.43 19.89 -9.00
CA LEU A 203 1.27 19.17 -9.96
C LEU A 203 0.59 17.85 -10.37
N GLU A 204 0.55 17.58 -11.67
CA GLU A 204 0.08 16.33 -12.25
C GLU A 204 1.28 15.50 -12.74
N GLU A 205 1.46 14.28 -12.22
CA GLU A 205 2.57 13.38 -12.61
C GLU A 205 2.26 12.59 -13.90
N TYR A 206 1.00 12.19 -14.09
CA TYR A 206 0.51 11.40 -15.22
C TYR A 206 -0.73 12.06 -15.79
N ARG A 207 -0.77 12.22 -17.11
CA ARG A 207 -1.96 12.78 -17.75
C ARG A 207 -3.14 11.83 -17.55
N MET A 208 -4.32 12.38 -17.33
CA MET A 208 -5.55 11.58 -17.26
C MET A 208 -5.74 10.64 -18.47
N SER A 209 -5.36 11.08 -19.68
CA SER A 209 -5.40 10.25 -20.88
C SER A 209 -4.50 9.01 -20.80
N GLU A 210 -3.30 9.14 -20.22
CA GLU A 210 -2.36 8.03 -20.03
C GLU A 210 -2.91 7.03 -19.00
N LEU A 211 -3.53 7.54 -17.92
CA LEU A 211 -4.17 6.68 -16.92
C LEU A 211 -5.39 5.95 -17.49
N MET A 212 -6.19 6.61 -18.34
CA MET A 212 -7.32 5.96 -19.03
C MET A 212 -6.83 4.86 -19.97
N GLU A 213 -5.78 5.11 -20.75
CA GLU A 213 -5.21 4.11 -21.66
C GLU A 213 -4.69 2.88 -20.89
N VAL A 214 -3.94 3.07 -19.80
CA VAL A 214 -3.49 1.96 -18.95
C VAL A 214 -4.66 1.21 -18.34
N PHE A 215 -5.69 1.93 -17.90
CA PHE A 215 -6.91 1.32 -17.38
C PHE A 215 -7.57 0.46 -18.45
N ASP A 216 -7.86 1.00 -19.64
CA ASP A 216 -8.57 0.29 -20.71
C ASP A 216 -7.79 -0.93 -21.20
N ASN A 217 -6.47 -0.82 -21.34
CA ASN A 217 -5.60 -1.90 -21.80
C ASN A 217 -5.40 -3.01 -20.76
N PHE A 218 -5.57 -2.73 -19.46
CA PHE A 218 -5.46 -3.75 -18.43
C PHE A 218 -6.65 -4.72 -18.50
N SER A 219 -6.42 -5.87 -19.12
CA SER A 219 -7.42 -6.91 -19.40
C SER A 219 -6.96 -8.27 -18.87
N ILE A 220 -7.91 -9.17 -18.64
CA ILE A 220 -7.62 -10.53 -18.19
C ILE A 220 -6.99 -11.34 -19.32
N HIS A 221 -5.91 -12.05 -19.03
CA HIS A 221 -5.22 -12.90 -20.00
C HIS A 221 -5.59 -14.37 -19.79
N PRO A 222 -6.01 -15.10 -20.84
CA PRO A 222 -6.31 -16.52 -20.70
C PRO A 222 -5.06 -17.29 -20.28
N VAL A 223 -5.25 -18.30 -19.42
CA VAL A 223 -4.18 -19.26 -19.10
C VAL A 223 -3.88 -20.01 -20.39
N GLN A 224 -2.67 -19.83 -20.94
CA GLN A 224 -2.23 -20.64 -22.06
C GLN A 224 -2.13 -22.08 -21.58
N SER A 225 -3.02 -22.95 -22.06
CA SER A 225 -2.84 -24.39 -21.91
C SER A 225 -1.49 -24.75 -22.56
N PRO A 226 -0.64 -25.58 -21.93
CA PRO A 226 0.51 -26.11 -22.63
C PRO A 226 -0.03 -26.81 -23.88
N SER A 227 0.39 -26.36 -25.07
CA SER A 227 0.08 -27.04 -26.31
C SER A 227 0.46 -28.50 -26.10
N GLY A 228 -0.53 -29.39 -26.15
CA GLY A 228 -0.32 -30.82 -26.03
C GLY A 228 0.80 -31.20 -26.98
N SER A 229 1.87 -31.77 -26.42
CA SER A 229 2.87 -32.49 -27.18
C SER A 229 2.14 -33.64 -27.86
N THR A 230 1.70 -33.40 -29.10
CA THR A 230 1.38 -34.45 -30.05
C THR A 230 2.66 -35.25 -30.25
N ALA A 231 2.73 -36.39 -29.58
CA ALA A 231 3.63 -37.49 -29.91
C ALA A 231 3.31 -38.03 -31.32
#